data_AF-A0A7Z9ZXL7-F1
#
_entry.id   AF-A0A7Z9ZXL7-F1
#
_cell.length_a   1.000
_cell.length_b   1.000
_cell.length_c   1.000
_cell.angle_alpha   90.00
_cell.angle_beta   90.00
_cell.angle_gamma   90.00
#
_symmetry.space_group_name_H-M   'P 1'
#
loop_
_entity.id
_entity.type
_entity.pdbx_description
1 polymer ?
#
loop_
_entity_poly.entity_id
_entity_poly.type
_entity_poly.pdbx_seq_one_letter_code
_entity_poly.pdbx_strand_id
1 'polypeptide(L)'
;MKVRLFLLAPLVVLLPSCGLFGGGGVKRGSIDGFVFTTVETKSGQPSRLAPPEGYTAVEGALVQVEGTKISSLTDASGYFLLEGVPVGERTLVVSKEGFLPVRVTVTVQESQIVRAHSEGADFIVLPRATRVWTVMVYMGADNDMDEVALDDLNEMEKAGSTDNFTVVVQLDRRGGGAKRYLVVKDDDPTKVGSQLLEDLGEVNMGDPQTLADFVRWGVETYPAQHYMLVLWNHGTGWVPRVVRPRPRAIVYDDTDNDQLSTPELREALSRAGAFVDILGFDACLMQMTEIAYEVRGYARYMVASEENEPWEGWPYDRVLSNLVSNPTMTPLELAKAIVDEYIAYVDSTGWTLSVADLSRMDEVGKALDKLAKALADAWSQQKEDILLAIEQTQRFDIVGIFGGQYSDYRDLAHFAYLLTEGVGDPAVKGAASSLLDALSGAVPYSRYKGDAVKDAQGLSIYLPDSFTTPLEKRTKLNQYRSLPLAQDTYWDEFLALIPVGG
;
A
#
# COMPACT_ATOMS: atom_id res chain seq x y z
N MET A 1 72.24 4.51 -16.81
CA MET A 1 73.52 4.85 -17.46
C MET A 1 73.39 4.58 -18.96
N LYS A 2 74.13 5.31 -19.83
CA LYS A 2 74.19 5.27 -21.33
C LYS A 2 73.59 3.99 -21.98
N VAL A 3 72.51 4.02 -22.78
CA VAL A 3 72.27 4.67 -24.11
C VAL A 3 72.99 4.02 -25.30
N ARG A 4 72.22 3.45 -26.24
CA ARG A 4 72.36 3.60 -27.71
C ARG A 4 71.04 3.28 -28.44
N LEU A 5 71.04 3.22 -29.78
CA LEU A 5 69.84 3.31 -30.65
C LEU A 5 70.05 2.62 -32.02
N PHE A 6 68.96 2.52 -32.81
CA PHE A 6 68.80 2.04 -34.22
C PHE A 6 68.68 0.50 -34.40
N LEU A 7 67.73 -0.10 -35.14
CA LEU A 7 66.98 0.17 -36.40
C LEU A 7 67.60 -0.45 -37.66
N LEU A 8 66.89 -1.41 -38.28
CA LEU A 8 66.59 -1.55 -39.72
C LEU A 8 65.65 -2.76 -39.96
N ALA A 9 65.06 -2.86 -41.17
CA ALA A 9 64.02 -3.83 -41.60
C ALA A 9 64.39 -4.41 -42.99
N PRO A 10 63.53 -5.08 -43.82
CA PRO A 10 62.13 -5.54 -43.67
C PRO A 10 61.83 -6.97 -44.27
N LEU A 11 60.54 -7.23 -44.57
CA LEU A 11 60.02 -8.04 -45.71
C LEU A 11 59.65 -9.55 -45.54
N VAL A 12 58.43 -9.79 -45.04
CA VAL A 12 57.31 -10.60 -45.61
C VAL A 12 57.59 -11.63 -46.74
N VAL A 13 57.06 -12.87 -46.62
CA VAL A 13 56.26 -13.57 -47.67
C VAL A 13 55.53 -14.85 -47.18
N LEU A 14 54.24 -14.97 -47.56
CA LEU A 14 53.32 -16.14 -47.64
C LEU A 14 53.12 -17.18 -46.49
N LEU A 15 51.86 -17.23 -46.03
CA LEU A 15 51.09 -18.46 -45.67
C LEU A 15 50.44 -19.06 -46.96
N PRO A 16 49.85 -20.28 -47.01
CA PRO A 16 49.30 -21.15 -45.94
C PRO A 16 49.76 -22.64 -46.09
N SER A 17 49.07 -23.76 -45.78
CA SER A 17 47.70 -24.08 -45.31
C SER A 17 47.52 -25.52 -44.73
N CYS A 18 46.73 -25.62 -43.65
CA CYS A 18 45.76 -26.70 -43.31
C CYS A 18 46.22 -28.11 -42.84
N GLY A 19 45.38 -28.71 -41.98
CA GLY A 19 45.50 -30.05 -41.37
C GLY A 19 45.91 -29.97 -39.89
N LEU A 20 45.11 -30.42 -38.89
CA LEU A 20 43.83 -31.13 -38.87
C LEU A 20 42.90 -30.56 -37.78
N PHE A 21 41.58 -30.84 -37.87
CA PHE A 21 40.57 -30.36 -36.92
C PHE A 21 40.51 -31.20 -35.64
N GLY A 22 40.55 -30.53 -34.48
CA GLY A 22 40.10 -31.09 -33.19
C GLY A 22 38.76 -30.47 -32.79
N GLY A 23 37.66 -31.14 -33.12
CA GLY A 23 36.30 -30.63 -32.84
C GLY A 23 35.92 -30.77 -31.36
N GLY A 24 36.10 -29.70 -30.58
CA GLY A 24 35.61 -29.62 -29.19
C GLY A 24 34.08 -29.58 -29.16
N GLY A 25 33.44 -30.74 -29.05
CA GLY A 25 31.98 -30.84 -28.95
C GLY A 25 31.45 -30.16 -27.67
N VAL A 26 30.34 -29.43 -27.80
CA VAL A 26 29.65 -28.83 -26.64
C VAL A 26 29.17 -29.95 -25.72
N LYS A 27 29.74 -29.98 -24.50
CA LYS A 27 29.38 -30.92 -23.43
C LYS A 27 27.92 -30.75 -23.03
N ARG A 28 27.23 -31.86 -22.73
CA ARG A 28 25.79 -31.88 -22.43
C ARG A 28 25.47 -32.74 -21.20
N GLY A 29 24.35 -32.40 -20.57
CA GLY A 29 23.65 -33.22 -19.59
C GLY A 29 22.15 -33.17 -19.85
N SER A 30 21.35 -33.48 -18.84
CA SER A 30 19.89 -33.37 -18.86
C SER A 30 19.39 -32.70 -17.58
N ILE A 31 18.16 -32.16 -17.61
CA ILE A 31 17.48 -31.58 -16.44
C ILE A 31 16.11 -32.23 -16.30
N ASP A 32 15.71 -32.59 -15.08
CA ASP A 32 14.36 -33.06 -14.77
C ASP A 32 13.71 -32.31 -13.58
N GLY A 33 12.39 -32.42 -13.45
CA GLY A 33 11.63 -31.70 -12.43
C GLY A 33 10.12 -31.83 -12.58
N PHE A 34 9.39 -31.12 -11.73
CA PHE A 34 7.93 -30.99 -11.78
C PHE A 34 7.54 -29.50 -11.89
N VAL A 35 6.46 -29.20 -12.59
CA VAL A 35 5.78 -27.88 -12.58
C VAL A 35 4.44 -28.02 -11.85
N PHE A 36 4.16 -27.11 -10.92
CA PHE A 36 3.02 -27.22 -10.01
C PHE A 36 2.51 -25.84 -9.53
N THR A 37 1.34 -25.81 -8.91
CA THR A 37 0.71 -24.61 -8.32
C THR A 37 0.57 -24.75 -6.80
N THR A 38 0.47 -23.61 -6.12
CA THR A 38 0.21 -23.49 -4.67
C THR A 38 -1.28 -23.23 -4.38
N VAL A 39 -2.07 -24.29 -4.17
CA VAL A 39 -3.21 -24.29 -3.22
C VAL A 39 -3.47 -25.73 -2.73
N GLU A 40 -3.01 -26.06 -1.53
CA GLU A 40 -3.76 -26.80 -0.49
C GLU A 40 -2.93 -26.89 0.80
N THR A 41 -3.56 -26.71 1.96
CA THR A 41 -2.87 -26.56 3.24
C THR A 41 -2.44 -27.89 3.86
N LYS A 42 -1.17 -28.29 3.64
CA LYS A 42 -0.41 -29.18 4.54
C LYS A 42 1.10 -28.98 4.42
N SER A 43 1.80 -29.26 5.53
CA SER A 43 3.26 -29.30 5.60
C SER A 43 3.78 -30.73 5.43
N GLY A 44 4.51 -30.97 4.34
CA GLY A 44 5.15 -32.25 4.04
C GLY A 44 6.55 -32.05 3.44
N GLN A 45 7.47 -32.98 3.71
CA GLN A 45 8.81 -33.00 3.09
C GLN A 45 8.76 -33.82 1.77
N PRO A 46 9.51 -33.43 0.73
CA PRO A 46 9.31 -33.94 -0.63
C PRO A 46 9.70 -35.42 -0.81
N SER A 47 9.06 -36.08 -1.78
CA SER A 47 9.36 -37.46 -2.19
C SER A 47 9.86 -37.54 -3.64
N ARG A 48 10.43 -38.68 -4.02
CA ARG A 48 11.13 -38.84 -5.31
C ARG A 48 10.21 -39.12 -6.52
N LEU A 49 8.89 -39.20 -6.32
CA LEU A 49 7.94 -39.74 -7.31
C LEU A 49 6.73 -38.85 -7.63
N ALA A 50 6.59 -37.70 -6.96
CA ALA A 50 5.46 -36.78 -7.10
C ALA A 50 5.93 -35.33 -6.84
N PRO A 51 5.14 -34.30 -7.24
CA PRO A 51 5.29 -32.96 -6.65
C PRO A 51 5.15 -33.00 -5.12
N PRO A 52 5.54 -31.92 -4.40
CA PRO A 52 5.41 -31.89 -2.95
C PRO A 52 3.95 -32.01 -2.49
N GLU A 53 3.74 -32.54 -1.29
CA GLU A 53 2.40 -32.70 -0.71
C GLU A 53 1.75 -31.33 -0.47
N GLY A 54 0.50 -31.14 -0.92
CA GLY A 54 -0.20 -29.83 -0.92
C GLY A 54 -0.08 -29.01 -2.21
N TYR A 55 0.52 -29.53 -3.28
CA TYR A 55 0.70 -28.82 -4.54
C TYR A 55 -0.02 -29.52 -5.72
N THR A 56 -0.66 -28.73 -6.59
CA THR A 56 -1.37 -29.26 -7.77
C THR A 56 -0.45 -29.33 -8.99
N ALA A 57 -0.36 -30.48 -9.63
CA ALA A 57 0.44 -30.67 -10.84
C ALA A 57 -0.10 -29.88 -12.04
N VAL A 58 0.79 -29.34 -12.89
CA VAL A 58 0.41 -28.61 -14.11
C VAL A 58 0.79 -29.40 -15.35
N GLU A 59 -0.20 -30.02 -15.99
CA GLU A 59 -0.04 -30.73 -17.27
C GLU A 59 0.13 -29.78 -18.46
N GLY A 60 0.99 -30.13 -19.42
CA GLY A 60 1.15 -29.43 -20.68
C GLY A 60 1.65 -27.98 -20.55
N ALA A 61 2.51 -27.71 -19.56
CA ALA A 61 3.32 -26.49 -19.48
C ALA A 61 4.59 -26.67 -20.31
N LEU A 62 4.99 -25.65 -21.06
CA LEU A 62 6.21 -25.65 -21.86
C LEU A 62 7.39 -25.23 -20.98
N VAL A 63 8.37 -26.12 -20.82
CA VAL A 63 9.66 -25.83 -20.18
C VAL A 63 10.71 -25.70 -21.28
N GLN A 64 11.40 -24.56 -21.37
CA GLN A 64 12.40 -24.28 -22.41
C GLN A 64 13.71 -23.74 -21.83
N VAL A 65 14.85 -24.24 -22.32
CA VAL A 65 16.16 -23.67 -22.01
C VAL A 65 16.35 -22.37 -22.79
N GLU A 66 16.48 -21.24 -22.07
CA GLU A 66 16.49 -19.90 -22.64
C GLU A 66 17.63 -19.72 -23.66
N GLY A 67 17.33 -19.02 -24.77
CA GLY A 67 18.27 -18.86 -25.89
C GLY A 67 18.49 -20.12 -26.77
N THR A 68 17.75 -21.21 -26.55
CA THR A 68 17.88 -22.45 -27.33
C THR A 68 16.54 -22.98 -27.87
N LYS A 69 16.60 -24.06 -28.66
CA LYS A 69 15.44 -24.87 -29.09
C LYS A 69 15.20 -26.12 -28.23
N ILE A 70 15.85 -26.24 -27.07
CA ILE A 70 15.68 -27.39 -26.18
C ILE A 70 14.49 -27.09 -25.26
N SER A 71 13.43 -27.88 -25.39
CA SER A 71 12.20 -27.72 -24.63
C SER A 71 11.45 -29.04 -24.48
N SER A 72 10.60 -29.12 -23.47
CA SER A 72 9.69 -30.25 -23.23
C SER A 72 8.33 -29.72 -22.75
N LEU A 73 7.29 -30.54 -22.87
CA LEU A 73 5.99 -30.30 -22.23
C LEU A 73 5.91 -31.16 -20.96
N THR A 74 5.24 -30.66 -19.93
CA THR A 74 4.95 -31.48 -18.75
C THR A 74 3.85 -32.50 -19.01
N ASP A 75 3.94 -33.67 -18.37
CA ASP A 75 2.89 -34.69 -18.38
C ASP A 75 1.80 -34.44 -17.30
N ALA A 76 0.84 -35.36 -17.18
CA ALA A 76 -0.26 -35.31 -16.22
C ALA A 76 0.16 -35.32 -14.73
N SER A 77 1.43 -35.65 -14.42
CA SER A 77 2.02 -35.51 -13.07
C SER A 77 2.77 -34.19 -12.87
N GLY A 78 2.77 -33.32 -13.89
CA GLY A 78 3.56 -32.09 -13.95
C GLY A 78 5.04 -32.35 -14.27
N TYR A 79 5.44 -33.59 -14.55
CA TYR A 79 6.84 -33.96 -14.75
C TYR A 79 7.36 -33.55 -16.13
N PHE A 80 8.62 -33.11 -16.20
CA PHE A 80 9.34 -32.91 -17.45
C PHE A 80 10.75 -33.47 -17.41
N LEU A 81 11.28 -33.77 -18.60
CA LEU A 81 12.70 -34.06 -18.86
C LEU A 81 13.18 -33.22 -20.05
N LEU A 82 14.32 -32.56 -19.89
CA LEU A 82 15.06 -31.85 -20.94
C LEU A 82 16.37 -32.58 -21.20
N GLU A 83 16.53 -33.17 -22.39
CA GLU A 83 17.74 -33.88 -22.77
C GLU A 83 18.72 -33.02 -23.58
N GLY A 84 20.01 -33.32 -23.43
CA GLY A 84 21.07 -32.71 -24.25
C GLY A 84 21.32 -31.23 -23.95
N VAL A 85 20.96 -30.75 -22.77
CA VAL A 85 21.18 -29.36 -22.35
C VAL A 85 22.69 -29.07 -22.23
N PRO A 86 23.21 -27.96 -22.80
CA PRO A 86 24.63 -27.61 -22.66
C PRO A 86 25.06 -27.40 -21.21
N VAL A 87 26.20 -27.97 -20.84
CA VAL A 87 26.80 -27.90 -19.48
C VAL A 87 27.01 -26.46 -19.01
N GLY A 88 26.95 -26.24 -17.70
CA GLY A 88 27.05 -24.94 -17.03
C GLY A 88 25.68 -24.39 -16.60
N GLU A 89 25.67 -23.15 -16.14
CA GLU A 89 24.45 -22.46 -15.69
C GLU A 89 23.46 -22.22 -16.84
N ARG A 90 22.16 -22.47 -16.60
CA ARG A 90 21.08 -22.34 -17.57
C ARG A 90 19.80 -21.80 -16.94
N THR A 91 19.25 -20.73 -17.51
CA THR A 91 17.86 -20.32 -17.27
C THR A 91 16.90 -21.27 -17.98
N LEU A 92 15.94 -21.80 -17.25
CA LEU A 92 14.74 -22.44 -17.79
C LEU A 92 13.57 -21.47 -17.67
N VAL A 93 12.83 -21.32 -18.77
CA VAL A 93 11.58 -20.57 -18.81
C VAL A 93 10.44 -21.59 -18.83
N VAL A 94 9.52 -21.49 -17.87
CA VAL A 94 8.27 -22.26 -17.87
C VAL A 94 7.13 -21.34 -18.29
N SER A 95 6.30 -21.81 -19.22
CA SER A 95 5.11 -21.08 -19.67
C SER A 95 3.91 -22.00 -19.86
N LYS A 96 2.74 -21.54 -19.41
CA LYS A 96 1.44 -22.21 -19.58
C LYS A 96 0.39 -21.12 -19.80
N GLU A 97 -0.56 -21.36 -20.69
CA GLU A 97 -1.72 -20.48 -20.86
C GLU A 97 -2.53 -20.42 -19.55
N GLY A 98 -2.90 -19.22 -19.12
CA GLY A 98 -3.52 -18.99 -17.81
C GLY A 98 -2.55 -18.87 -16.63
N PHE A 99 -1.23 -18.87 -16.85
CA PHE A 99 -0.21 -18.76 -15.79
C PHE A 99 0.82 -17.66 -16.08
N LEU A 100 1.48 -17.16 -15.03
CA LEU A 100 2.65 -16.30 -15.15
C LEU A 100 3.89 -17.12 -15.57
N PRO A 101 4.75 -16.60 -16.47
CA PRO A 101 5.94 -17.32 -16.90
C PRO A 101 7.04 -17.28 -15.83
N VAL A 102 7.50 -18.45 -15.40
CA VAL A 102 8.51 -18.59 -14.34
C VAL A 102 9.90 -18.74 -14.96
N ARG A 103 10.92 -18.15 -14.32
CA ARG A 103 12.34 -18.34 -14.66
C ARG A 103 13.08 -18.99 -13.50
N VAL A 104 13.79 -20.08 -13.79
CA VAL A 104 14.56 -20.84 -12.79
C VAL A 104 15.94 -21.14 -13.34
N THR A 105 16.99 -20.89 -12.56
CA THR A 105 18.38 -21.14 -12.96
C THR A 105 18.86 -22.47 -12.40
N VAL A 106 19.44 -23.32 -13.25
CA VAL A 106 19.95 -24.66 -12.89
C VAL A 106 21.36 -24.86 -13.44
N THR A 107 22.25 -25.48 -12.66
CA THR A 107 23.62 -25.81 -13.09
C THR A 107 23.68 -27.20 -13.71
N VAL A 108 23.87 -27.29 -15.02
CA VAL A 108 23.88 -28.56 -15.77
C VAL A 108 25.26 -29.21 -15.71
N GLN A 109 25.30 -30.46 -15.22
CA GLN A 109 26.52 -31.27 -15.14
C GLN A 109 26.67 -32.21 -16.36
N GLU A 110 27.90 -32.57 -16.71
CA GLU A 110 28.20 -33.41 -17.88
C GLU A 110 27.73 -34.86 -17.68
N SER A 111 26.97 -35.40 -18.64
CA SER A 111 26.45 -36.77 -18.64
C SER A 111 25.61 -37.16 -17.40
N GLN A 112 25.02 -36.18 -16.70
CA GLN A 112 24.12 -36.39 -15.57
C GLN A 112 22.72 -35.84 -15.86
N ILE A 113 21.72 -36.33 -15.12
CA ILE A 113 20.40 -35.70 -14.98
C ILE A 113 20.43 -34.88 -13.69
N VAL A 114 20.30 -33.56 -13.80
CA VAL A 114 20.20 -32.65 -12.65
C VAL A 114 18.73 -32.41 -12.35
N ARG A 115 18.28 -32.63 -11.11
CA ARG A 115 16.89 -32.35 -10.72
C ARG A 115 16.81 -30.94 -10.14
N ALA A 116 16.00 -30.07 -10.74
CA ALA A 116 15.96 -28.64 -10.38
C ALA A 116 15.64 -28.40 -8.88
N HIS A 117 14.61 -29.10 -8.37
CA HIS A 117 14.18 -29.00 -6.96
C HIS A 117 15.31 -29.32 -5.97
N SER A 118 16.22 -30.26 -6.27
CA SER A 118 17.35 -30.59 -5.37
C SER A 118 18.48 -29.56 -5.39
N GLU A 119 18.48 -28.61 -6.32
CA GLU A 119 19.37 -27.44 -6.34
C GLU A 119 18.68 -26.19 -5.72
N GLY A 120 17.51 -26.37 -5.07
CA GLY A 120 16.70 -25.29 -4.49
C GLY A 120 15.89 -24.50 -5.52
N ALA A 121 15.58 -25.11 -6.67
CA ALA A 121 15.06 -24.43 -7.85
C ALA A 121 13.67 -24.98 -8.25
N ASP A 122 12.61 -24.30 -7.82
CA ASP A 122 11.22 -24.77 -7.91
C ASP A 122 10.41 -24.08 -9.01
N PHE A 123 9.55 -24.85 -9.71
CA PHE A 123 8.69 -24.35 -10.78
C PHE A 123 7.25 -24.15 -10.29
N ILE A 124 7.07 -23.30 -9.29
CA ILE A 124 5.74 -22.85 -8.85
C ILE A 124 5.20 -21.86 -9.88
N VAL A 125 4.28 -22.30 -10.73
CA VAL A 125 3.57 -21.41 -11.66
C VAL A 125 2.32 -20.87 -10.98
N LEU A 126 2.28 -19.55 -10.79
CA LEU A 126 1.11 -18.85 -10.28
C LEU A 126 0.09 -18.63 -11.41
N PRO A 127 -1.21 -18.83 -11.17
CA PRO A 127 -2.24 -18.42 -12.11
C PRO A 127 -2.07 -16.95 -12.50
N ARG A 128 -2.24 -16.64 -13.77
CA ARG A 128 -2.29 -15.26 -14.24
C ARG A 128 -3.64 -14.70 -13.84
N ALA A 129 -3.64 -13.74 -12.91
CA ALA A 129 -4.85 -13.05 -12.48
C ALA A 129 -5.64 -12.51 -13.69
N THR A 130 -6.78 -13.14 -13.98
CA THR A 130 -7.71 -12.72 -15.04
C THR A 130 -8.49 -11.48 -14.61
N ARG A 131 -8.80 -11.39 -13.31
CA ARG A 131 -9.29 -10.19 -12.65
C ARG A 131 -8.20 -9.12 -12.66
N VAL A 132 -8.58 -7.90 -12.98
CA VAL A 132 -7.74 -6.72 -12.84
C VAL A 132 -7.74 -6.29 -11.38
N TRP A 133 -8.90 -6.20 -10.73
CA TRP A 133 -9.06 -5.61 -9.39
C TRP A 133 -9.68 -6.58 -8.38
N THR A 134 -9.14 -6.59 -7.15
CA THR A 134 -9.85 -7.05 -5.95
C THR A 134 -9.97 -5.90 -4.98
N VAL A 135 -11.20 -5.56 -4.62
CA VAL A 135 -11.56 -4.57 -3.61
C VAL A 135 -11.91 -5.31 -2.33
N MET A 136 -11.27 -4.93 -1.23
CA MET A 136 -11.47 -5.47 0.11
C MET A 136 -11.98 -4.34 0.99
N VAL A 137 -13.19 -4.43 1.53
CA VAL A 137 -13.74 -3.44 2.48
C VAL A 137 -13.80 -4.07 3.86
N TYR A 138 -13.18 -3.42 4.83
CA TYR A 138 -13.11 -3.85 6.22
C TYR A 138 -13.96 -2.91 7.07
N MET A 139 -15.16 -3.37 7.42
CA MET A 139 -16.21 -2.58 8.05
C MET A 139 -16.41 -3.07 9.49
N GLY A 140 -15.79 -2.40 10.45
CA GLY A 140 -16.14 -2.60 11.86
C GLY A 140 -17.41 -1.81 12.15
N ALA A 141 -18.53 -2.47 12.42
CA ALA A 141 -19.81 -1.79 12.66
C ALA A 141 -20.53 -2.21 13.96
N ASP A 142 -19.89 -2.96 14.88
CA ASP A 142 -20.32 -2.93 16.29
C ASP A 142 -19.90 -1.61 16.96
N ASN A 143 -20.68 -0.57 16.65
CA ASN A 143 -20.62 0.77 17.22
C ASN A 143 -21.93 1.51 16.86
N ASP A 144 -21.92 2.83 16.79
CA ASP A 144 -23.08 3.65 16.42
C ASP A 144 -23.40 3.69 14.91
N MET A 145 -22.59 3.07 14.04
CA MET A 145 -22.76 3.08 12.57
C MET A 145 -23.34 1.77 11.96
N ASP A 146 -23.78 0.79 12.77
CA ASP A 146 -24.26 -0.54 12.32
C ASP A 146 -25.33 -0.51 11.21
N GLU A 147 -26.22 0.48 11.20
CA GLU A 147 -27.25 0.63 10.16
C GLU A 147 -26.67 1.16 8.84
N VAL A 148 -25.68 2.08 8.89
CA VAL A 148 -25.02 2.64 7.70
C VAL A 148 -24.21 1.57 6.97
N ALA A 149 -23.56 0.68 7.71
CA ALA A 149 -22.77 -0.41 7.13
C ALA A 149 -23.60 -1.39 6.28
N LEU A 150 -24.92 -1.44 6.49
CA LEU A 150 -25.85 -2.15 5.60
C LEU A 150 -26.18 -1.34 4.35
N ASP A 151 -26.42 -0.03 4.49
CA ASP A 151 -26.71 0.85 3.34
C ASP A 151 -25.51 0.91 2.38
N ASP A 152 -24.28 0.97 2.89
CA ASP A 152 -23.04 0.89 2.07
C ASP A 152 -22.82 -0.48 1.43
N LEU A 153 -23.21 -1.57 2.11
CA LEU A 153 -23.21 -2.89 1.49
C LEU A 153 -24.24 -2.98 0.36
N ASN A 154 -25.43 -2.41 0.56
CA ASN A 154 -26.46 -2.30 -0.47
C ASN A 154 -26.02 -1.36 -1.63
N GLU A 155 -25.26 -0.30 -1.36
CA GLU A 155 -24.60 0.54 -2.37
C GLU A 155 -23.61 -0.28 -3.21
N MET A 156 -22.76 -1.09 -2.58
CA MET A 156 -21.84 -1.98 -3.27
C MET A 156 -22.57 -3.03 -4.12
N GLU A 157 -23.70 -3.55 -3.65
CA GLU A 157 -24.55 -4.49 -4.39
C GLU A 157 -25.18 -3.89 -5.66
N LYS A 158 -25.37 -2.56 -5.75
CA LYS A 158 -25.84 -1.92 -6.98
C LYS A 158 -24.87 -2.15 -8.16
N ALA A 159 -23.58 -2.31 -7.88
CA ALA A 159 -22.57 -2.68 -8.87
C ALA A 159 -22.35 -4.21 -8.92
N GLY A 160 -22.01 -4.82 -7.77
CA GLY A 160 -21.67 -6.24 -7.65
C GLY A 160 -20.33 -6.64 -8.27
N SER A 161 -19.83 -7.82 -7.90
CA SER A 161 -18.61 -8.42 -8.48
C SER A 161 -18.82 -8.92 -9.91
N THR A 162 -17.74 -8.93 -10.69
CA THR A 162 -17.70 -9.36 -12.10
C THR A 162 -16.52 -10.29 -12.39
N ASP A 163 -16.40 -10.77 -13.64
CA ASP A 163 -15.21 -11.53 -14.09
C ASP A 163 -13.93 -10.69 -14.10
N ASN A 164 -14.03 -9.35 -14.17
CA ASN A 164 -12.88 -8.44 -14.28
C ASN A 164 -12.49 -7.80 -12.94
N PHE A 165 -13.43 -7.62 -12.01
CA PHE A 165 -13.14 -7.15 -10.66
C PHE A 165 -14.02 -7.84 -9.63
N THR A 166 -13.52 -8.02 -8.41
CA THR A 166 -14.28 -8.62 -7.30
C THR A 166 -14.28 -7.68 -6.10
N VAL A 167 -15.40 -7.60 -5.39
CA VAL A 167 -15.55 -6.87 -4.14
C VAL A 167 -15.87 -7.89 -3.04
N VAL A 168 -15.04 -7.89 -1.99
CA VAL A 168 -15.26 -8.67 -0.78
C VAL A 168 -15.31 -7.76 0.43
N VAL A 169 -16.21 -8.08 1.35
CA VAL A 169 -16.46 -7.29 2.56
C VAL A 169 -16.30 -8.20 3.77
N GLN A 170 -15.50 -7.79 4.75
CA GLN A 170 -15.63 -8.31 6.12
C GLN A 170 -16.37 -7.24 6.92
N LEU A 171 -17.64 -7.53 7.20
CA LEU A 171 -18.53 -6.68 7.95
C LEU A 171 -18.80 -7.33 9.31
N ASP A 172 -18.39 -6.64 10.37
CA ASP A 172 -18.79 -6.94 11.73
C ASP A 172 -19.97 -6.07 12.14
N ARG A 173 -20.92 -6.65 12.88
CA ARG A 173 -22.23 -6.04 13.15
C ARG A 173 -22.61 -6.16 14.60
N ARG A 174 -23.30 -5.13 15.09
CA ARG A 174 -23.65 -4.94 16.49
C ARG A 174 -24.47 -6.10 17.07
N GLY A 175 -23.82 -6.96 17.86
CA GLY A 175 -24.41 -8.20 18.38
C GLY A 175 -24.86 -9.21 17.30
N GLY A 176 -24.34 -9.06 16.08
CA GLY A 176 -24.55 -9.95 14.93
C GLY A 176 -23.29 -10.73 14.53
N GLY A 177 -22.10 -10.23 14.89
CA GLY A 177 -20.80 -10.84 14.65
C GLY A 177 -20.33 -10.83 13.20
N ALA A 178 -19.03 -10.93 13.00
CA ALA A 178 -18.36 -10.70 11.73
C ALA A 178 -18.62 -11.77 10.68
N LYS A 179 -18.88 -11.30 9.46
CA LYS A 179 -19.20 -12.13 8.30
C LYS A 179 -18.41 -11.65 7.08
N ARG A 180 -17.97 -12.59 6.26
CA ARG A 180 -17.33 -12.33 4.98
C ARG A 180 -18.32 -12.53 3.85
N TYR A 181 -18.42 -11.54 2.98
CA TYR A 181 -19.33 -11.51 1.85
C TYR A 181 -18.55 -11.38 0.54
N LEU A 182 -18.98 -12.12 -0.47
CA LEU A 182 -18.75 -11.79 -1.87
C LEU A 182 -19.92 -10.92 -2.32
N VAL A 183 -19.65 -9.66 -2.66
CA VAL A 183 -20.70 -8.75 -3.14
C VAL A 183 -21.15 -9.23 -4.51
N VAL A 184 -22.42 -9.61 -4.63
CA VAL A 184 -23.08 -9.93 -5.90
C VAL A 184 -24.08 -8.83 -6.23
N LYS A 185 -24.55 -8.75 -7.48
CA LYS A 185 -25.50 -7.70 -7.84
C LYS A 185 -26.90 -7.98 -7.30
N ASP A 186 -27.43 -7.04 -6.52
CA ASP A 186 -28.85 -6.87 -6.22
C ASP A 186 -29.28 -5.42 -6.57
N ASP A 187 -30.57 -5.13 -6.51
CA ASP A 187 -31.19 -3.81 -6.72
C ASP A 187 -32.26 -3.50 -5.65
N ASP A 188 -32.41 -4.35 -4.63
CA ASP A 188 -33.38 -4.22 -3.53
C ASP A 188 -32.66 -3.84 -2.22
N PRO A 189 -32.65 -2.54 -1.83
CA PRO A 189 -31.89 -2.02 -0.70
C PRO A 189 -32.52 -2.32 0.67
N THR A 190 -33.45 -3.28 0.75
CA THR A 190 -34.12 -3.65 2.03
C THR A 190 -33.52 -4.89 2.68
N LYS A 191 -32.51 -5.50 2.05
CA LYS A 191 -31.80 -6.70 2.52
C LYS A 191 -30.42 -6.78 1.85
N VAL A 192 -29.47 -7.42 2.53
CA VAL A 192 -28.20 -7.85 1.91
C VAL A 192 -28.49 -9.03 0.98
N GLY A 193 -28.27 -8.84 -0.32
CA GLY A 193 -28.28 -9.88 -1.36
C GLY A 193 -26.93 -10.59 -1.56
N SER A 194 -25.85 -10.03 -1.00
CA SER A 194 -24.47 -10.55 -1.09
C SER A 194 -24.33 -11.99 -0.63
N GLN A 195 -23.45 -12.75 -1.31
CA GLN A 195 -23.18 -14.14 -0.94
C GLN A 195 -22.34 -14.17 0.34
N LEU A 196 -22.93 -14.64 1.44
CA LEU A 196 -22.19 -15.05 2.64
C LEU A 196 -21.20 -16.17 2.29
N LEU A 197 -19.92 -15.94 2.59
CA LEU A 197 -18.81 -16.88 2.39
C LEU A 197 -18.43 -17.59 3.69
N GLU A 198 -18.35 -16.83 4.78
CA GLU A 198 -17.87 -17.27 6.08
C GLU A 198 -18.56 -16.46 7.18
N ASP A 199 -18.97 -17.13 8.26
CA ASP A 199 -19.48 -16.50 9.49
C ASP A 199 -18.42 -16.75 10.57
N LEU A 200 -17.74 -15.69 11.01
CA LEU A 200 -16.61 -15.74 11.93
C LEU A 200 -17.09 -15.75 13.40
N GLY A 201 -18.33 -15.29 13.64
CA GLY A 201 -18.78 -14.89 14.97
C GLY A 201 -18.13 -13.56 15.40
N GLU A 202 -18.19 -13.25 16.69
CA GLU A 202 -17.55 -12.06 17.24
C GLU A 202 -16.03 -12.09 17.03
N VAL A 203 -15.47 -10.99 16.49
CA VAL A 203 -14.01 -10.79 16.40
C VAL A 203 -13.70 -9.31 16.63
N ASN A 204 -12.73 -9.01 17.51
CA ASN A 204 -12.22 -7.65 17.70
C ASN A 204 -11.74 -7.08 16.35
N MET A 205 -12.48 -6.14 15.77
CA MET A 205 -12.11 -5.51 14.50
C MET A 205 -10.98 -4.47 14.67
N GLY A 206 -10.73 -4.04 15.90
CA GLY A 206 -9.58 -3.25 16.32
C GLY A 206 -8.26 -4.02 16.46
N ASP A 207 -8.25 -5.37 16.47
CA ASP A 207 -7.02 -6.16 16.56
C ASP A 207 -6.25 -6.14 15.21
N PRO A 208 -4.96 -5.77 15.19
CA PRO A 208 -4.09 -5.89 14.00
C PRO A 208 -4.12 -7.25 13.31
N GLN A 209 -4.34 -8.33 14.06
CA GLN A 209 -4.43 -9.69 13.53
C GLN A 209 -5.70 -9.89 12.68
N THR A 210 -6.85 -9.36 13.12
CA THR A 210 -8.13 -9.49 12.40
C THR A 210 -8.05 -8.84 11.03
N LEU A 211 -7.49 -7.63 10.95
CA LEU A 211 -7.24 -6.94 9.68
C LEU A 211 -6.17 -7.67 8.84
N ALA A 212 -5.06 -8.11 9.44
CA ALA A 212 -4.02 -8.84 8.74
C ALA A 212 -4.53 -10.13 8.08
N ASP A 213 -5.41 -10.85 8.77
CA ASP A 213 -5.98 -12.11 8.30
C ASP A 213 -7.09 -11.89 7.27
N PHE A 214 -7.85 -10.79 7.34
CA PHE A 214 -8.76 -10.40 6.26
C PHE A 214 -8.02 -10.06 4.97
N VAL A 215 -6.99 -9.21 5.04
CA VAL A 215 -6.21 -8.81 3.86
C VAL A 215 -5.51 -10.01 3.22
N ARG A 216 -4.91 -10.89 4.03
CA ARG A 216 -4.27 -12.10 3.51
C ARG A 216 -5.29 -13.05 2.86
N TRP A 217 -6.42 -13.29 3.52
CA TRP A 217 -7.52 -14.10 2.97
C TRP A 217 -8.04 -13.54 1.64
N GLY A 218 -8.21 -12.22 1.52
CA GLY A 218 -8.68 -11.57 0.31
C GLY A 218 -7.71 -11.73 -0.86
N VAL A 219 -6.41 -11.52 -0.61
CA VAL A 219 -5.34 -11.68 -1.61
C VAL A 219 -5.15 -13.16 -2.03
N GLU A 220 -5.22 -14.10 -1.09
CA GLU A 220 -5.08 -15.54 -1.37
C GLU A 220 -6.31 -16.12 -2.10
N THR A 221 -7.52 -15.71 -1.72
CA THR A 221 -8.79 -16.24 -2.28
C THR A 221 -9.17 -15.57 -3.60
N TYR A 222 -8.89 -14.26 -3.74
CA TYR A 222 -9.27 -13.45 -4.91
C TYR A 222 -8.05 -12.77 -5.56
N PRO A 223 -7.14 -13.55 -6.16
CA PRO A 223 -5.96 -12.99 -6.81
C PRO A 223 -6.32 -12.09 -8.00
N ALA A 224 -5.76 -10.88 -7.97
CA ALA A 224 -5.97 -9.79 -8.94
C ALA A 224 -4.61 -9.20 -9.40
N GLN A 225 -4.67 -8.25 -10.35
CA GLN A 225 -3.51 -7.48 -10.80
C GLN A 225 -3.27 -6.23 -9.93
N HIS A 226 -4.34 -5.69 -9.34
CA HIS A 226 -4.36 -4.56 -8.42
C HIS A 226 -5.28 -4.82 -7.23
N TYR A 227 -4.93 -4.31 -6.06
CA TYR A 227 -5.72 -4.42 -4.84
C TYR A 227 -6.10 -3.04 -4.28
N MET A 228 -7.37 -2.90 -3.89
CA MET A 228 -7.82 -1.80 -3.04
C MET A 228 -8.24 -2.37 -1.69
N LEU A 229 -7.72 -1.79 -0.60
CA LEU A 229 -8.19 -2.02 0.75
C LEU A 229 -8.87 -0.73 1.23
N VAL A 230 -10.12 -0.80 1.65
CA VAL A 230 -10.83 0.31 2.30
C VAL A 230 -11.06 -0.05 3.77
N LEU A 231 -10.67 0.85 4.67
CA LEU A 231 -11.00 0.77 6.09
C LEU A 231 -12.16 1.73 6.36
N TRP A 232 -13.29 1.20 6.84
CA TRP A 232 -14.54 1.92 7.03
C TRP A 232 -14.88 1.93 8.52
N ASN A 233 -15.04 3.13 9.11
CA ASN A 233 -15.53 3.40 10.48
C ASN A 233 -15.50 4.92 10.76
N HIS A 234 -15.80 5.34 11.99
CA HIS A 234 -15.21 6.56 12.55
C HIS A 234 -13.68 6.57 12.40
N GLY A 235 -13.13 7.71 11.99
CA GLY A 235 -11.71 8.03 12.09
C GLY A 235 -11.49 9.25 12.97
N THR A 236 -10.29 9.42 13.51
CA THR A 236 -9.92 10.65 14.23
C THR A 236 -8.43 11.02 14.09
N GLY A 237 -7.72 10.46 13.12
CA GLY A 237 -6.29 10.72 12.91
C GLY A 237 -5.35 10.04 13.91
N TRP A 238 -4.09 10.50 13.98
CA TRP A 238 -3.04 9.85 14.76
C TRP A 238 -3.20 9.98 16.29
N VAL A 239 -2.54 9.06 17.00
CA VAL A 239 -2.82 8.60 18.37
C VAL A 239 -2.26 9.44 19.53
N PRO A 240 -3.12 9.94 20.43
CA PRO A 240 -2.80 10.11 21.83
C PRO A 240 -3.66 9.15 22.67
N ARG A 241 -3.14 7.94 23.00
CA ARG A 241 -3.76 7.02 23.99
C ARG A 241 -3.72 7.67 25.38
N VAL A 242 -4.71 8.52 25.65
CA VAL A 242 -5.05 9.12 26.96
C VAL A 242 -6.50 8.71 27.26
N VAL A 243 -6.84 8.50 28.53
CA VAL A 243 -8.18 8.06 28.95
C VAL A 243 -9.24 9.15 28.72
N ARG A 244 -9.75 9.21 27.49
CA ARG A 244 -11.11 9.64 27.11
C ARG A 244 -11.90 8.39 26.69
N PRO A 245 -13.24 8.43 26.60
CA PRO A 245 -14.06 7.28 26.18
C PRO A 245 -13.75 6.72 24.79
N ARG A 246 -13.16 7.53 23.89
CA ARG A 246 -12.61 7.11 22.59
C ARG A 246 -11.21 7.76 22.43
N PRO A 247 -10.11 6.99 22.27
CA PRO A 247 -8.79 7.53 21.90
C PRO A 247 -8.77 7.90 20.41
N ARG A 248 -7.69 8.52 19.88
CA ARG A 248 -7.60 8.75 18.42
C ARG A 248 -7.06 7.53 17.67
N ALA A 249 -7.81 7.07 16.67
CA ALA A 249 -7.65 5.80 15.95
C ALA A 249 -8.62 5.71 14.74
N ILE A 250 -8.73 4.51 14.15
CA ILE A 250 -9.78 4.09 13.20
C ILE A 250 -10.29 2.69 13.59
N VAL A 251 -11.44 2.28 13.06
CA VAL A 251 -12.09 0.97 13.27
C VAL A 251 -12.38 0.73 14.75
N TYR A 252 -13.31 1.51 15.29
CA TYR A 252 -13.79 1.39 16.67
C TYR A 252 -14.76 0.21 16.81
N ASP A 253 -14.53 -0.54 17.88
CA ASP A 253 -15.26 -1.72 18.30
C ASP A 253 -15.79 -1.45 19.72
N ASP A 254 -17.09 -1.15 19.85
CA ASP A 254 -17.72 -0.79 21.13
C ASP A 254 -17.93 -2.03 22.04
N THR A 255 -17.85 -3.25 21.52
CA THR A 255 -18.06 -4.50 22.29
C THR A 255 -16.76 -5.04 22.89
N ASP A 256 -15.67 -5.14 22.12
CA ASP A 256 -14.33 -5.43 22.67
C ASP A 256 -13.67 -4.18 23.31
N ASN A 257 -14.23 -2.99 23.11
CA ASN A 257 -13.71 -1.70 23.59
C ASN A 257 -12.27 -1.48 23.06
N ASP A 258 -12.09 -1.62 21.76
CA ASP A 258 -10.79 -1.46 21.10
C ASP A 258 -10.92 -0.78 19.73
N GLN A 259 -9.77 -0.47 19.12
CA GLN A 259 -9.66 0.33 17.91
C GLN A 259 -8.23 0.31 17.35
N LEU A 260 -8.06 0.23 16.04
CA LEU A 260 -6.77 0.23 15.35
C LEU A 260 -6.09 1.61 15.48
N SER A 261 -5.10 1.70 16.37
CA SER A 261 -4.25 2.89 16.47
C SER A 261 -3.19 2.91 15.35
N THR A 262 -2.59 4.06 15.04
CA THR A 262 -1.69 4.22 13.88
C THR A 262 -0.51 3.21 13.83
N PRO A 263 0.19 2.88 14.94
CA PRO A 263 1.21 1.83 14.94
C PRO A 263 0.65 0.40 14.79
N GLU A 264 -0.57 0.17 15.26
CA GLU A 264 -1.32 -1.10 15.17
C GLU A 264 -1.80 -1.36 13.74
N LEU A 265 -2.23 -0.31 13.01
CA LEU A 265 -2.49 -0.36 11.56
C LEU A 265 -1.22 -0.73 10.77
N ARG A 266 -0.07 -0.13 11.08
CA ARG A 266 1.21 -0.52 10.46
C ARG A 266 1.54 -1.99 10.72
N GLU A 267 1.29 -2.46 11.95
CA GLU A 267 1.50 -3.85 12.31
C GLU A 267 0.55 -4.79 11.53
N ALA A 268 -0.74 -4.43 11.38
CA ALA A 268 -1.70 -5.20 10.60
C ALA A 268 -1.25 -5.38 9.14
N LEU A 269 -0.88 -4.28 8.47
CA LEU A 269 -0.38 -4.31 7.09
C LEU A 269 0.93 -5.10 6.96
N SER A 270 1.82 -5.02 7.96
CA SER A 270 3.05 -5.81 8.02
C SER A 270 2.79 -7.31 8.21
N ARG A 271 1.84 -7.68 9.09
CA ARG A 271 1.40 -9.06 9.35
C ARG A 271 0.59 -9.66 8.19
N ALA A 272 -0.09 -8.83 7.39
CA ALA A 272 -0.75 -9.27 6.16
C ALA A 272 0.27 -9.79 5.13
N GLY A 273 1.42 -9.11 5.02
CA GLY A 273 2.49 -9.43 4.07
C GLY A 273 2.16 -9.07 2.61
N ALA A 274 1.02 -8.42 2.37
CA ALA A 274 0.58 -7.95 1.07
C ALA A 274 0.86 -6.43 0.90
N PHE A 275 1.05 -6.02 -0.34
CA PHE A 275 1.11 -4.61 -0.73
C PHE A 275 -0.12 -4.28 -1.57
N VAL A 276 -0.83 -3.19 -1.25
CA VAL A 276 -2.05 -2.77 -1.96
C VAL A 276 -1.81 -1.54 -2.84
N ASP A 277 -2.50 -1.44 -3.96
CA ASP A 277 -2.35 -0.30 -4.86
C ASP A 277 -3.07 0.95 -4.32
N ILE A 278 -4.18 0.75 -3.61
CA ILE A 278 -4.93 1.81 -2.92
C ILE A 278 -5.23 1.36 -1.48
N LEU A 279 -4.85 2.19 -0.51
CA LEU A 279 -5.37 2.16 0.85
C LEU A 279 -6.35 3.33 1.02
N GLY A 280 -7.64 3.02 0.98
CA GLY A 280 -8.72 3.93 1.29
C GLY A 280 -9.02 3.98 2.78
N PHE A 281 -9.32 5.17 3.28
CA PHE A 281 -9.92 5.38 4.59
C PHE A 281 -11.26 6.08 4.35
N ASP A 282 -12.35 5.36 4.53
CA ASP A 282 -13.70 5.92 4.58
C ASP A 282 -13.98 6.26 6.06
N ALA A 283 -13.29 7.30 6.51
CA ALA A 283 -13.10 7.61 7.92
C ALA A 283 -12.46 9.01 8.13
N CYS A 284 -13.11 9.83 8.95
CA CYS A 284 -12.72 11.20 9.29
C CYS A 284 -11.23 11.38 9.68
N LEU A 285 -10.63 12.48 9.22
CA LEU A 285 -9.31 12.97 9.65
C LEU A 285 -8.14 12.00 9.41
N MET A 286 -8.24 11.11 8.42
CA MET A 286 -7.21 10.09 8.14
C MET A 286 -6.15 10.52 7.11
N GLN A 287 -6.39 11.59 6.34
CA GLN A 287 -5.40 12.16 5.40
C GLN A 287 -4.34 13.01 6.13
N MET A 288 -3.56 12.32 6.96
CA MET A 288 -2.50 12.91 7.78
C MET A 288 -1.12 12.53 7.26
N THR A 289 -0.18 13.48 7.31
CA THR A 289 1.24 13.26 7.00
C THR A 289 1.82 12.17 7.88
N GLU A 290 1.42 12.11 9.15
CA GLU A 290 1.75 11.05 10.12
C GLU A 290 1.33 9.67 9.62
N ILE A 291 0.08 9.52 9.20
CA ILE A 291 -0.51 8.25 8.78
C ILE A 291 0.07 7.82 7.44
N ALA A 292 0.15 8.73 6.47
CA ALA A 292 0.81 8.51 5.19
C ALA A 292 2.27 8.05 5.39
N TYR A 293 3.01 8.65 6.32
CA TYR A 293 4.40 8.27 6.60
C TYR A 293 4.51 6.93 7.34
N GLU A 294 3.55 6.58 8.20
CA GLU A 294 3.47 5.31 8.91
C GLU A 294 3.22 4.12 7.93
N VAL A 295 2.28 4.27 6.99
CA VAL A 295 1.86 3.18 6.08
C VAL A 295 2.67 3.11 4.77
N ARG A 296 3.65 4.02 4.56
CA ARG A 296 4.33 4.24 3.28
C ARG A 296 5.01 3.03 2.62
N GLY A 297 5.25 1.95 3.37
CA GLY A 297 5.84 0.71 2.87
C GLY A 297 4.83 -0.34 2.36
N TYR A 298 3.52 -0.14 2.58
CA TYR A 298 2.49 -1.19 2.43
C TYR A 298 1.41 -0.88 1.39
N ALA A 299 1.32 0.36 0.92
CA ALA A 299 0.41 0.76 -0.13
C ALA A 299 1.05 1.72 -1.14
N ARG A 300 0.53 1.80 -2.37
CA ARG A 300 1.01 2.76 -3.38
C ARG A 300 0.34 4.13 -3.24
N TYR A 301 -0.98 4.16 -3.13
CA TYR A 301 -1.76 5.38 -2.94
C TYR A 301 -2.56 5.32 -1.65
N MET A 302 -2.68 6.46 -0.98
CA MET A 302 -3.60 6.68 0.13
C MET A 302 -4.73 7.60 -0.32
N VAL A 303 -5.98 7.28 0.04
CA VAL A 303 -7.16 8.11 -0.27
C VAL A 303 -7.99 8.30 1.00
N ALA A 304 -8.14 9.54 1.45
CA ALA A 304 -8.88 9.92 2.65
C ALA A 304 -9.21 11.43 2.68
N SER A 305 -10.03 11.85 3.65
CA SER A 305 -10.27 13.26 4.01
C SER A 305 -9.26 13.79 5.04
N GLU A 306 -8.88 15.06 4.89
CA GLU A 306 -8.16 15.83 5.92
C GLU A 306 -9.10 16.31 7.02
N GLU A 307 -10.38 16.43 6.69
CA GLU A 307 -11.52 16.84 7.51
C GLU A 307 -12.35 15.61 7.93
N ASN A 308 -13.47 15.83 8.63
CA ASN A 308 -14.52 14.81 8.73
C ASN A 308 -15.05 14.38 7.35
N GLU A 309 -15.74 13.24 7.31
CA GLU A 309 -16.50 12.73 6.16
C GLU A 309 -18.00 12.67 6.54
N PRO A 310 -18.94 12.52 5.59
CA PRO A 310 -20.37 12.36 5.88
C PRO A 310 -20.64 11.18 6.82
N TRP A 311 -21.84 11.16 7.42
CA TRP A 311 -22.28 9.99 8.19
C TRP A 311 -22.45 8.76 7.30
N GLU A 312 -22.77 9.01 6.03
CA GLU A 312 -22.99 8.06 4.94
C GLU A 312 -21.70 7.69 4.15
N GLY A 313 -20.51 8.11 4.61
CA GLY A 313 -19.23 7.68 4.03
C GLY A 313 -19.05 7.97 2.52
N TRP A 314 -18.47 7.00 1.81
CA TRP A 314 -18.21 7.08 0.37
C TRP A 314 -19.40 6.59 -0.48
N PRO A 315 -19.70 7.23 -1.63
CA PRO A 315 -20.76 6.77 -2.54
C PRO A 315 -20.33 5.52 -3.33
N TYR A 316 -20.37 4.35 -2.70
CA TYR A 316 -19.86 3.09 -3.24
C TYR A 316 -20.47 2.72 -4.59
N ASP A 317 -21.75 3.05 -4.83
CA ASP A 317 -22.39 2.74 -6.12
C ASP A 317 -21.70 3.46 -7.30
N ARG A 318 -21.32 4.73 -7.11
CA ARG A 318 -20.61 5.55 -8.11
C ARG A 318 -19.17 5.11 -8.26
N VAL A 319 -18.47 4.89 -7.14
CA VAL A 319 -17.08 4.43 -7.12
C VAL A 319 -16.95 3.12 -7.89
N LEU A 320 -17.80 2.13 -7.62
CA LEU A 320 -17.77 0.84 -8.30
C LEU A 320 -18.33 0.92 -9.74
N SER A 321 -19.22 1.86 -10.06
CA SER A 321 -19.66 2.08 -11.45
C SER A 321 -18.50 2.46 -12.40
N ASN A 322 -17.45 3.10 -11.87
CA ASN A 322 -16.23 3.39 -12.62
C ASN A 322 -15.45 2.11 -12.95
N LEU A 323 -15.38 1.13 -12.04
CA LEU A 323 -14.81 -0.21 -12.30
C LEU A 323 -15.69 -1.07 -13.23
N VAL A 324 -17.02 -0.93 -13.17
CA VAL A 324 -17.93 -1.55 -14.15
C VAL A 324 -17.70 -0.98 -15.56
N SER A 325 -17.46 0.33 -15.66
CA SER A 325 -17.29 1.04 -16.94
C SER A 325 -15.88 0.91 -17.53
N ASN A 326 -14.85 0.88 -16.69
CA ASN A 326 -13.44 0.72 -17.08
C ASN A 326 -12.70 -0.16 -16.07
N PRO A 327 -12.91 -1.49 -16.08
CA PRO A 327 -12.22 -2.40 -15.16
C PRO A 327 -10.70 -2.45 -15.37
N THR A 328 -10.20 -1.89 -16.47
CA THR A 328 -8.78 -1.75 -16.80
C THR A 328 -8.14 -0.45 -16.32
N MET A 329 -8.88 0.38 -15.56
CA MET A 329 -8.35 1.63 -15.00
C MET A 329 -7.17 1.37 -14.05
N THR A 330 -6.14 2.21 -14.14
CA THR A 330 -4.97 2.14 -13.26
C THR A 330 -5.30 2.60 -11.84
N PRO A 331 -4.48 2.25 -10.83
CA PRO A 331 -4.72 2.67 -9.45
C PRO A 331 -4.82 4.18 -9.24
N LEU A 332 -4.06 4.98 -10.00
CA LEU A 332 -4.16 6.44 -9.91
C LEU A 332 -5.43 6.99 -10.58
N GLU A 333 -6.00 6.28 -11.56
CA GLU A 333 -7.28 6.65 -12.15
C GLU A 333 -8.45 6.29 -11.22
N LEU A 334 -8.42 5.12 -10.57
CA LEU A 334 -9.44 4.75 -9.57
C LEU A 334 -9.37 5.64 -8.33
N ALA A 335 -8.17 5.90 -7.80
CA ALA A 335 -7.99 6.82 -6.67
C ALA A 335 -8.52 8.24 -6.97
N LYS A 336 -8.41 8.71 -8.22
CA LYS A 336 -8.98 9.99 -8.66
C LYS A 336 -10.50 9.94 -8.84
N ALA A 337 -11.03 8.84 -9.38
CA ALA A 337 -12.46 8.64 -9.50
C ALA A 337 -13.17 8.65 -8.13
N ILE A 338 -12.59 8.01 -7.10
CA ILE A 338 -13.11 8.06 -5.72
C ILE A 338 -13.25 9.51 -5.24
N VAL A 339 -12.19 10.31 -5.39
CA VAL A 339 -12.18 11.72 -4.99
C VAL A 339 -13.20 12.56 -5.78
N ASP A 340 -13.31 12.36 -7.09
CA ASP A 340 -14.26 13.14 -7.91
C ASP A 340 -15.73 12.72 -7.65
N GLU A 341 -16.03 11.44 -7.45
CA GLU A 341 -17.40 10.96 -7.14
C GLU A 341 -17.87 11.40 -5.74
N TYR A 342 -17.00 11.30 -4.73
CA TYR A 342 -17.26 11.80 -3.38
C TYR A 342 -17.54 13.31 -3.39
N ILE A 343 -16.67 14.11 -4.04
CA ILE A 343 -16.86 15.56 -4.16
C ILE A 343 -18.06 15.93 -5.04
N ALA A 344 -18.48 15.08 -5.97
CA ALA A 344 -19.74 15.23 -6.69
C ALA A 344 -20.98 14.89 -5.83
N TYR A 345 -20.85 13.95 -4.89
CA TYR A 345 -21.88 13.45 -3.99
C TYR A 345 -22.20 14.40 -2.83
N VAL A 346 -21.20 14.80 -2.03
CA VAL A 346 -21.38 15.57 -0.79
C VAL A 346 -21.96 16.98 -1.04
N ASP A 347 -22.41 17.68 0.01
CA ASP A 347 -22.95 19.04 -0.12
C ASP A 347 -21.84 20.12 -0.18
N SER A 348 -22.10 21.35 0.28
CA SER A 348 -21.12 22.44 0.32
C SER A 348 -20.81 22.97 1.72
N THR A 349 -21.01 22.17 2.78
CA THR A 349 -20.74 22.58 4.17
C THR A 349 -19.25 22.62 4.49
N GLY A 350 -18.48 21.59 4.11
CA GLY A 350 -17.02 21.60 4.22
C GLY A 350 -16.41 20.21 4.16
N TRP A 351 -16.00 19.77 2.98
CA TRP A 351 -15.53 18.40 2.72
C TRP A 351 -14.22 18.38 1.93
N THR A 352 -13.34 17.43 2.23
CA THR A 352 -12.09 17.18 1.49
C THR A 352 -11.99 15.72 1.07
N LEU A 353 -11.34 15.43 -0.06
CA LEU A 353 -10.78 14.10 -0.33
C LEU A 353 -9.59 14.26 -1.28
N SER A 354 -8.54 13.46 -1.08
CA SER A 354 -7.32 13.58 -1.87
C SER A 354 -6.54 12.27 -1.98
N VAL A 355 -5.63 12.22 -2.95
CA VAL A 355 -4.77 11.07 -3.24
C VAL A 355 -3.33 11.44 -2.89
N ALA A 356 -2.71 10.72 -1.96
CA ALA A 356 -1.27 10.81 -1.68
C ALA A 356 -0.52 9.62 -2.29
N ASP A 357 0.58 9.89 -3.02
CA ASP A 357 1.52 8.89 -3.51
C ASP A 357 2.50 8.52 -2.40
N LEU A 358 2.29 7.37 -1.79
CA LEU A 358 3.03 6.94 -0.61
C LEU A 358 4.52 6.75 -0.87
N SER A 359 4.92 6.48 -2.12
CA SER A 359 6.34 6.38 -2.50
C SER A 359 7.10 7.71 -2.42
N ARG A 360 6.38 8.83 -2.25
CA ARG A 360 6.95 10.19 -2.09
C ARG A 360 7.09 10.64 -0.64
N MET A 361 6.48 9.93 0.32
CA MET A 361 6.48 10.37 1.72
C MET A 361 7.89 10.45 2.32
N ASP A 362 8.81 9.65 1.81
CA ASP A 362 10.23 9.70 2.16
C ASP A 362 10.94 10.99 1.67
N GLU A 363 10.45 11.63 0.61
CA GLU A 363 10.92 12.95 0.13
C GLU A 363 10.27 14.08 0.94
N VAL A 364 8.97 13.97 1.23
CA VAL A 364 8.22 14.89 2.13
C VAL A 364 8.87 14.95 3.51
N GLY A 365 9.18 13.81 4.14
CA GLY A 365 9.82 13.77 5.46
C GLY A 365 11.19 14.47 5.50
N LYS A 366 12.00 14.33 4.44
CA LYS A 366 13.30 15.03 4.33
C LYS A 366 13.12 16.56 4.17
N ALA A 367 12.05 17.01 3.52
CA ALA A 367 11.72 18.43 3.42
C ALA A 367 11.12 18.99 4.74
N LEU A 368 10.29 18.21 5.43
CA LEU A 368 9.73 18.53 6.74
C LEU A 368 10.85 18.66 7.79
N ASP A 369 11.80 17.73 7.82
CA ASP A 369 12.98 17.79 8.69
C ASP A 369 13.79 19.08 8.52
N LYS A 370 14.05 19.46 7.26
CA LYS A 370 14.73 20.70 6.90
C LYS A 370 13.94 21.92 7.39
N LEU A 371 12.62 21.92 7.23
CA LEU A 371 11.76 23.01 7.70
C LEU A 371 11.72 23.09 9.23
N ALA A 372 11.55 21.97 9.92
CA ALA A 372 11.51 21.90 11.38
C ALA A 372 12.79 22.45 12.02
N LYS A 373 13.96 22.08 11.46
CA LYS A 373 15.27 22.63 11.87
C LYS A 373 15.35 24.14 11.65
N ALA A 374 14.97 24.63 10.48
CA ALA A 374 14.98 26.07 10.18
C ALA A 374 14.03 26.87 11.11
N LEU A 375 12.84 26.33 11.39
CA LEU A 375 11.88 26.92 12.33
C LEU A 375 12.43 26.94 13.76
N ALA A 376 13.10 25.87 14.20
CA ALA A 376 13.69 25.79 15.54
C ALA A 376 14.85 26.77 15.73
N ASP A 377 15.74 26.90 14.74
CA ASP A 377 16.85 27.87 14.75
C ASP A 377 16.32 29.32 14.73
N ALA A 378 15.33 29.60 13.88
CA ALA A 378 14.74 30.93 13.73
C ALA A 378 13.82 31.35 14.89
N TRP A 379 13.30 30.39 15.67
CA TRP A 379 12.26 30.59 16.70
C TRP A 379 12.57 31.77 17.65
N SER A 380 13.82 31.93 18.08
CA SER A 380 14.22 32.99 19.01
C SER A 380 14.06 34.43 18.46
N GLN A 381 13.98 34.60 17.13
CA GLN A 381 13.86 35.89 16.44
C GLN A 381 12.55 36.01 15.63
N GLN A 382 11.88 34.90 15.32
CA GLN A 382 10.76 34.84 14.37
C GLN A 382 9.47 34.25 14.99
N LYS A 383 9.45 34.02 16.31
CA LYS A 383 8.33 33.41 17.04
C LYS A 383 6.96 34.00 16.68
N GLU A 384 6.85 35.32 16.58
CA GLU A 384 5.57 36.00 16.36
C GLU A 384 5.04 35.72 14.94
N ASP A 385 5.89 35.84 13.92
CA ASP A 385 5.54 35.52 12.53
C ASP A 385 5.24 34.02 12.33
N ILE A 386 5.99 33.14 13.01
CA ILE A 386 5.77 31.68 12.95
C ILE A 386 4.45 31.30 13.63
N LEU A 387 4.12 31.87 14.80
CA LEU A 387 2.83 31.64 15.46
C LEU A 387 1.66 32.21 14.65
N LEU A 388 1.84 33.35 13.98
CA LEU A 388 0.83 33.91 13.09
C LEU A 388 0.58 33.00 11.87
N ALA A 389 1.63 32.43 11.29
CA ALA A 389 1.50 31.43 10.22
C ALA A 389 0.78 30.17 10.70
N ILE A 390 1.09 29.67 11.91
CA ILE A 390 0.34 28.55 12.52
C ILE A 390 -1.13 28.91 12.69
N GLU A 391 -1.44 30.07 13.28
CA GLU A 391 -2.81 30.54 13.55
C GLU A 391 -3.65 30.58 12.26
N GLN A 392 -3.10 31.20 11.20
CA GLN A 392 -3.76 31.44 9.91
C GLN A 392 -3.88 30.21 9.01
N THR A 393 -3.12 29.13 9.25
CA THR A 393 -3.18 27.93 8.42
C THR A 393 -4.56 27.27 8.51
N GLN A 394 -5.10 26.81 7.36
CA GLN A 394 -6.30 25.97 7.26
C GLN A 394 -6.30 24.91 8.36
N ARG A 395 -7.34 24.92 9.19
CA ARG A 395 -7.58 23.95 10.26
C ARG A 395 -8.62 22.96 9.77
N PHE A 396 -8.55 21.73 10.29
CA PHE A 396 -9.56 20.70 10.09
C PHE A 396 -10.15 20.33 11.44
N ASP A 397 -11.47 20.13 11.57
CA ASP A 397 -12.16 20.42 12.82
C ASP A 397 -13.31 19.49 13.21
N ILE A 398 -13.20 18.90 14.42
CA ILE A 398 -14.29 18.19 15.12
C ILE A 398 -15.29 19.20 15.75
N VAL A 399 -15.64 20.25 15.00
CA VAL A 399 -16.46 21.39 15.47
C VAL A 399 -17.87 21.28 14.87
N GLY A 400 -18.69 20.46 15.52
CA GLY A 400 -20.13 20.39 15.22
C GLY A 400 -20.82 19.24 15.94
N ILE A 401 -20.42 18.01 15.66
CA ILE A 401 -21.18 16.81 15.99
C ILE A 401 -21.12 16.45 17.49
N PHE A 402 -19.94 16.58 18.13
CA PHE A 402 -19.71 16.11 19.51
C PHE A 402 -19.36 17.21 20.54
N GLY A 403 -19.50 18.49 20.19
CA GLY A 403 -19.20 19.61 21.10
C GLY A 403 -17.74 19.68 21.57
N GLY A 404 -16.81 19.15 20.76
CA GLY A 404 -15.38 19.06 21.06
C GLY A 404 -14.63 20.39 20.93
N GLN A 405 -13.38 20.39 21.40
CA GLN A 405 -12.41 21.43 21.03
C GLN A 405 -11.98 21.22 19.57
N TYR A 406 -11.58 22.32 18.92
CA TYR A 406 -10.92 22.32 17.62
C TYR A 406 -9.86 21.22 17.50
N SER A 407 -9.74 20.59 16.33
CA SER A 407 -8.69 19.57 16.16
C SER A 407 -7.31 20.23 16.10
N ASP A 408 -6.25 19.50 16.42
CA ASP A 408 -4.89 20.04 16.34
C ASP A 408 -4.28 19.88 14.93
N TYR A 409 -5.12 19.62 13.92
CA TYR A 409 -4.72 19.26 12.56
C TYR A 409 -4.86 20.45 11.62
N ARG A 410 -3.80 20.70 10.85
CA ARG A 410 -3.72 21.83 9.92
C ARG A 410 -3.06 21.40 8.61
N ASP A 411 -3.41 22.06 7.51
CA ASP A 411 -2.86 21.78 6.18
C ASP A 411 -1.36 22.08 6.12
N LEU A 412 -0.55 21.09 5.74
CA LEU A 412 0.91 21.23 5.74
C LEU A 412 1.45 22.11 4.60
N ALA A 413 0.78 22.14 3.45
CA ALA A 413 1.18 22.95 2.32
C ALA A 413 0.79 24.43 2.53
N HIS A 414 -0.41 24.71 3.04
CA HIS A 414 -0.84 26.04 3.41
C HIS A 414 0.04 26.61 4.54
N PHE A 415 0.45 25.81 5.53
CA PHE A 415 1.43 26.25 6.53
C PHE A 415 2.75 26.64 5.87
N ALA A 416 3.29 25.80 4.99
CA ALA A 416 4.51 26.11 4.25
C ALA A 416 4.37 27.38 3.39
N TYR A 417 3.22 27.59 2.73
CA TYR A 417 2.94 28.81 1.97
C TYR A 417 2.92 30.06 2.87
N LEU A 418 2.23 30.02 4.01
CA LEU A 418 2.20 31.14 4.96
C LEU A 418 3.58 31.45 5.55
N LEU A 419 4.43 30.45 5.75
CA LEU A 419 5.84 30.65 6.09
C LEU A 419 6.63 31.31 4.94
N THR A 420 6.40 30.92 3.68
CA THR A 420 7.07 31.56 2.52
C THR A 420 6.66 33.02 2.34
N GLU A 421 5.48 33.44 2.78
CA GLU A 421 5.04 34.84 2.71
C GLU A 421 5.43 35.63 3.97
N GLY A 422 5.04 35.16 5.16
CA GLY A 422 5.08 35.93 6.41
C GLY A 422 6.44 36.00 7.13
N VAL A 423 7.19 34.90 7.21
CA VAL A 423 8.38 34.83 8.08
C VAL A 423 9.59 35.50 7.44
N GLY A 424 10.22 36.47 8.10
CA GLY A 424 11.36 37.23 7.57
C GLY A 424 12.65 36.44 7.30
N ASP A 425 12.83 35.28 7.93
CA ASP A 425 14.05 34.48 7.81
C ASP A 425 14.20 33.73 6.45
N PRO A 426 15.30 33.94 5.70
CA PRO A 426 15.51 33.29 4.40
C PRO A 426 15.69 31.77 4.44
N ALA A 427 16.16 31.19 5.54
CA ALA A 427 16.31 29.74 5.67
C ALA A 427 14.94 29.08 5.94
N VAL A 428 14.07 29.70 6.73
CA VAL A 428 12.67 29.29 6.88
C VAL A 428 11.96 29.35 5.54
N LYS A 429 11.98 30.48 4.83
CA LYS A 429 11.37 30.59 3.49
C LYS A 429 11.91 29.54 2.52
N GLY A 430 13.23 29.40 2.43
CA GLY A 430 13.89 28.43 1.54
C GLY A 430 13.72 26.96 1.93
N ALA A 431 13.33 26.65 3.16
CA ALA A 431 12.94 25.31 3.58
C ALA A 431 11.44 25.05 3.32
N ALA A 432 10.58 26.04 3.59
CA ALA A 432 9.15 25.99 3.31
C ALA A 432 8.86 25.79 1.81
N SER A 433 9.55 26.51 0.91
CA SER A 433 9.44 26.25 -0.54
C SER A 433 9.86 24.83 -0.93
N SER A 434 10.87 24.24 -0.27
CA SER A 434 11.27 22.85 -0.52
C SER A 434 10.21 21.84 -0.07
N LEU A 435 9.40 22.18 0.93
CA LEU A 435 8.29 21.34 1.38
C LEU A 435 7.09 21.47 0.44
N LEU A 436 6.78 22.68 -0.05
CA LEU A 436 5.78 22.89 -1.11
C LEU A 436 6.12 22.07 -2.36
N ASP A 437 7.37 22.11 -2.83
CA ASP A 437 7.83 21.30 -3.97
C ASP A 437 7.61 19.80 -3.71
N ALA A 438 8.01 19.30 -2.53
CA ALA A 438 7.86 17.89 -2.17
C ALA A 438 6.39 17.44 -2.07
N LEU A 439 5.52 18.26 -1.46
CA LEU A 439 4.08 17.99 -1.33
C LEU A 439 3.38 18.02 -2.69
N SER A 440 3.75 18.93 -3.60
CA SER A 440 3.22 18.94 -4.97
C SER A 440 3.56 17.68 -5.76
N GLY A 441 4.68 17.02 -5.44
CA GLY A 441 5.05 15.71 -5.98
C GLY A 441 4.37 14.53 -5.27
N ALA A 442 3.98 14.70 -4.01
CA ALA A 442 3.39 13.67 -3.16
C ALA A 442 1.85 13.62 -3.21
N VAL A 443 1.17 14.71 -3.56
CA VAL A 443 -0.30 14.78 -3.66
C VAL A 443 -0.73 14.91 -5.14
N PRO A 444 -0.73 13.81 -5.93
CA PRO A 444 -1.12 13.84 -7.36
C PRO A 444 -2.59 14.16 -7.63
N TYR A 445 -3.43 14.30 -6.59
CA TYR A 445 -4.79 14.83 -6.67
C TYR A 445 -5.28 15.35 -5.32
N SER A 446 -5.92 16.51 -5.29
CA SER A 446 -6.71 16.96 -4.14
C SER A 446 -7.95 17.73 -4.60
N ARG A 447 -9.02 17.62 -3.82
CA ARG A 447 -10.31 18.30 -4.01
C ARG A 447 -10.91 18.65 -2.66
N TYR A 448 -11.64 19.76 -2.63
CA TYR A 448 -12.45 20.18 -1.51
C TYR A 448 -13.80 20.73 -2.00
N LYS A 449 -14.76 20.89 -1.10
CA LYS A 449 -16.07 21.50 -1.39
C LYS A 449 -16.61 22.26 -0.18
N GLY A 450 -17.00 23.52 -0.38
CA GLY A 450 -17.42 24.44 0.68
C GLY A 450 -16.28 25.40 1.10
N ASP A 451 -16.65 26.64 1.44
CA ASP A 451 -15.67 27.72 1.71
C ASP A 451 -14.88 27.53 3.03
N ALA A 452 -15.33 26.64 3.92
CA ALA A 452 -14.69 26.35 5.21
C ALA A 452 -13.35 25.61 5.08
N VAL A 453 -13.17 24.84 4.01
CA VAL A 453 -11.99 24.01 3.71
C VAL A 453 -11.28 24.46 2.41
N LYS A 454 -11.51 25.71 2.01
CA LYS A 454 -11.11 26.25 0.70
C LYS A 454 -9.58 26.27 0.47
N ASP A 455 -8.80 26.31 1.54
CA ASP A 455 -7.34 26.39 1.50
C ASP A 455 -6.70 25.02 1.83
N ALA A 456 -7.46 23.93 1.72
CA ALA A 456 -7.01 22.54 1.84
C ALA A 456 -6.31 22.06 0.56
N GLN A 457 -5.25 21.26 0.70
CA GLN A 457 -4.30 20.88 -0.33
C GLN A 457 -4.01 19.37 -0.38
N GLY A 458 -4.48 18.59 0.59
CA GLY A 458 -4.51 17.12 0.54
C GLY A 458 -3.54 16.36 1.45
N LEU A 459 -2.89 17.04 2.41
CA LEU A 459 -2.13 16.41 3.51
C LEU A 459 -2.08 17.32 4.74
N SER A 460 -2.80 16.93 5.79
CA SER A 460 -2.75 17.59 7.10
C SER A 460 -1.54 17.14 7.94
N ILE A 461 -1.24 17.86 9.02
CA ILE A 461 -0.25 17.48 10.04
C ILE A 461 -0.72 17.90 11.43
N TYR A 462 -0.15 17.32 12.49
CA TYR A 462 -0.22 17.85 13.85
C TYR A 462 0.52 19.19 13.97
N LEU A 463 -0.24 20.26 14.21
CA LEU A 463 0.27 21.61 14.42
C LEU A 463 -0.65 22.42 15.36
N PRO A 464 -0.61 22.14 16.68
CA PRO A 464 -1.31 22.96 17.67
C PRO A 464 -0.75 24.39 17.68
N ASP A 465 -1.62 25.38 17.80
CA ASP A 465 -1.24 26.78 18.08
C ASP A 465 -0.64 26.95 19.49
N SER A 466 -1.12 26.14 20.42
CA SER A 466 -0.78 26.19 21.84
C SER A 466 -1.15 24.87 22.52
N PHE A 467 -0.61 24.62 23.72
CA PHE A 467 -1.06 23.52 24.59
C PHE A 467 -1.79 24.07 25.81
N THR A 468 -2.90 23.45 26.23
CA THR A 468 -3.71 23.95 27.36
C THR A 468 -2.98 23.86 28.70
N THR A 469 -2.08 22.88 28.86
CA THR A 469 -1.28 22.70 30.09
C THR A 469 0.12 22.13 29.81
N PRO A 470 1.09 22.30 30.72
CA PRO A 470 2.39 21.63 30.62
C PRO A 470 2.29 20.10 30.73
N LEU A 471 1.24 19.59 31.39
CA LEU A 471 0.95 18.15 31.47
C LEU A 471 0.48 17.62 30.11
N GLU A 472 -0.47 18.29 29.46
CA GLU A 472 -0.93 17.96 28.12
C GLU A 472 0.23 17.98 27.12
N LYS A 473 1.00 19.08 27.08
CA LYS A 473 2.15 19.22 26.18
C LYS A 473 3.11 18.04 26.28
N ARG A 474 3.51 17.68 27.51
CA ARG A 474 4.40 16.55 27.76
C ARG A 474 3.79 15.21 27.31
N THR A 475 2.49 15.02 27.52
CA THR A 475 1.79 13.79 27.15
C THR A 475 1.68 13.65 25.62
N LYS A 476 1.19 14.68 24.93
CA LYS A 476 1.04 14.72 23.46
C LYS A 476 2.39 14.51 22.75
N LEU A 477 3.44 15.24 23.14
CA LEU A 477 4.78 15.10 22.54
C LEU A 477 5.41 13.72 22.78
N ASN A 478 5.22 13.14 23.98
CA ASN A 478 5.72 11.80 24.26
C ASN A 478 4.96 10.70 23.47
N GLN A 479 3.73 10.96 23.07
CA GLN A 479 2.96 10.08 22.18
C GLN A 479 3.39 10.26 20.73
N TYR A 480 3.52 11.50 20.25
CA TYR A 480 3.98 11.81 18.90
C TYR A 480 5.34 11.18 18.57
N ARG A 481 6.27 11.17 19.54
CA ARG A 481 7.59 10.51 19.47
C ARG A 481 7.59 9.01 19.18
N SER A 482 6.46 8.31 19.29
CA SER A 482 6.38 6.89 18.92
C SER A 482 6.21 6.67 17.41
N LEU A 483 5.80 7.70 16.67
CA LEU A 483 5.58 7.65 15.23
C LEU A 483 6.92 7.72 14.45
N PRO A 484 7.06 7.01 13.31
CA PRO A 484 8.26 7.11 12.48
C PRO A 484 8.54 8.54 11.99
N LEU A 485 7.50 9.35 11.73
CA LEU A 485 7.69 10.73 11.26
C LEU A 485 8.43 11.60 12.31
N ALA A 486 8.20 11.36 13.60
CA ALA A 486 8.91 12.03 14.68
C ALA A 486 10.33 11.46 14.93
N GLN A 487 10.57 10.21 14.55
CA GLN A 487 11.88 9.56 14.70
C GLN A 487 12.82 9.88 13.53
N ASP A 488 12.26 10.07 12.33
CA ASP A 488 12.98 10.38 11.09
C ASP A 488 13.11 11.91 10.83
N THR A 489 12.42 12.78 11.58
CA THR A 489 12.42 14.25 11.37
C THR A 489 12.42 15.06 12.67
N TYR A 490 13.02 16.26 12.65
CA TYR A 490 13.12 17.20 13.78
C TYR A 490 11.80 17.91 14.16
N TRP A 491 10.65 17.40 13.70
CA TRP A 491 9.34 18.06 13.85
C TRP A 491 8.89 18.08 15.32
N ASP A 492 9.19 17.05 16.11
CA ASP A 492 8.77 17.03 17.51
C ASP A 492 9.56 18.02 18.38
N GLU A 493 10.83 18.28 18.07
CA GLU A 493 11.59 19.37 18.70
C GLU A 493 11.01 20.74 18.35
N PHE A 494 10.55 20.95 17.10
CA PHE A 494 9.83 22.17 16.73
C PHE A 494 8.50 22.30 17.50
N LEU A 495 7.67 21.25 17.55
CA LEU A 495 6.45 21.22 18.36
C LEU A 495 6.74 21.42 19.86
N ALA A 496 7.92 21.03 20.35
CA ALA A 496 8.36 21.27 21.71
C ALA A 496 8.68 22.75 22.00
N LEU A 497 8.77 23.63 21.00
CA LEU A 497 8.93 25.09 21.19
C LEU A 497 7.59 25.83 21.36
N ILE A 498 6.52 25.32 20.74
CA ILE A 498 5.16 25.92 20.75
C ILE A 498 4.67 26.14 22.19
N PRO A 499 4.13 27.31 22.54
CA PRO A 499 3.86 27.68 23.94
C PRO A 499 2.76 26.84 24.60
N VAL A 500 2.78 26.82 25.94
CA VAL A 500 1.57 26.51 26.72
C VAL A 500 0.73 27.79 26.77
N GLY A 501 -0.52 27.72 26.32
CA GLY A 501 -1.48 28.82 26.40
C GLY A 501 -2.09 28.97 27.80
N GLY A 502 -2.70 30.12 28.08
CA GLY A 502 -3.35 30.44 29.36
C GLY A 502 -4.08 31.77 29.33
#